data_AF-A0A7D5SHB0-F1
#
_entry.id   AF-A0A7D5SHB0-F1
#
_cell.length_a   1.000
_cell.length_b   1.000
_cell.length_c   1.000
_cell.angle_alpha   90.00
_cell.angle_beta   90.00
_cell.angle_gamma   90.00
#
_symmetry.space_group_name_H-M   'P 1'
#
loop_
_entity.id
_entity.type
_entity.pdbx_description
1 polymer ?
#
loop_
_entity_poly.entity_id
_entity_poly.type
_entity_poly.pdbx_seq_one_letter_code
_entity_poly.pdbx_strand_id
1 'polypeptide(L)'
;MKTKLLFSLILIGVLSTINSFAEKRIQDNSHCLSCHDDPTITMTKNGKEISLEVKTFVFSRSVHSSLKCEKCHVGFNPDEIPHKENITPVNCMSCHKNVVQVHQFHPTMKNASGTGGTNDVNCKNCHGYHNVQSPKNPSSPTHFLNSTNFCGNCHKKEKEDHIKSQHFVELNKNNPNAPTCIFCHQKPITPGFKLDLAQLKLNQEELCLSCHIKQENNPYAKALINYDKSVHGSALRKGNKFAAICVDCHGSHNLQKASSPNSNINPTKVSNVCGKCHIAITQEYHSSVHGVELLKGNPDVPGCTYCHGEHSIGPMAVVEERIIQKNRMNFNTLVSNKMVFCVRCHTNDTLMAKYKLSTLEKAHDWLPNLQRHWETVRCVDCHSSYDPPNLSHNILPREATVKKCEECHSKNSILMTKLFKHEKARSREKYGFINGTILSDAYVIGTTRNVYLDFISVVIFGIVIVFLLIHIFLRWYFRPAKYPIVENNIKEREEQ
;
A
#
# COMPACT_ATOMS: atom_id res chain seq x y z
N MET A 1 -53.07 -59.21 48.35
CA MET A 1 -52.64 -58.74 47.01
C MET A 1 -52.62 -57.20 47.06
N LYS A 2 -51.59 -56.53 47.60
CA LYS A 2 -50.21 -56.34 47.12
C LYS A 2 -50.11 -55.83 45.67
N THR A 3 -50.45 -54.55 45.45
CA THR A 3 -49.93 -53.65 44.37
C THR A 3 -50.56 -52.24 44.44
N LYS A 4 -50.51 -51.59 45.62
CA LYS A 4 -50.86 -50.16 45.79
C LYS A 4 -49.90 -49.48 46.75
N LEU A 5 -48.59 -49.57 46.52
CA LEU A 5 -47.60 -48.86 47.36
C LEU A 5 -46.23 -48.89 46.67
N LEU A 6 -46.04 -48.10 45.61
CA LEU A 6 -44.67 -47.84 45.08
C LEU A 6 -44.54 -46.65 44.13
N PHE A 7 -45.62 -45.99 43.69
CA PHE A 7 -45.52 -44.93 42.67
C PHE A 7 -45.55 -43.47 43.17
N SER A 8 -45.73 -43.21 44.46
CA SER A 8 -45.77 -41.82 45.00
C SER A 8 -44.50 -41.34 45.70
N LEU A 9 -43.45 -42.16 45.82
CA LEU A 9 -42.22 -41.77 46.52
C LEU A 9 -41.06 -41.33 45.60
N ILE A 10 -41.18 -41.49 44.29
CA ILE A 10 -40.12 -41.11 43.33
C ILE A 10 -40.31 -39.69 42.77
N LEU A 11 -41.53 -39.13 42.82
CA LEU A 11 -41.79 -37.78 42.27
C LEU A 11 -41.44 -36.63 43.23
N ILE A 12 -41.26 -36.91 44.52
CA ILE A 12 -40.87 -35.89 45.51
C ILE A 12 -39.33 -35.81 45.65
N GLY A 13 -38.59 -36.85 45.26
CA GLY A 13 -37.11 -36.88 45.33
C GLY A 13 -36.39 -36.20 44.16
N VAL A 14 -37.07 -35.93 43.05
CA VAL A 14 -36.44 -35.37 41.83
C VAL A 14 -36.65 -33.85 41.69
N LEU A 15 -37.62 -33.25 42.39
CA LEU A 15 -37.76 -31.78 42.42
C LEU A 15 -36.81 -31.08 43.39
N SER A 16 -36.24 -31.77 44.38
CA SER A 16 -35.33 -31.14 45.35
C SER A 16 -33.87 -31.08 44.90
N THR A 17 -33.49 -31.70 43.78
CA THR A 17 -32.09 -31.73 43.32
C THR A 17 -31.80 -30.78 42.15
N ILE A 18 -32.83 -30.15 41.55
CA ILE A 18 -32.64 -29.19 40.45
C ILE A 18 -32.37 -27.76 41.00
N ASN A 19 -32.77 -27.45 42.23
CA ASN A 19 -32.48 -26.15 42.84
C ASN A 19 -31.03 -26.01 43.36
N SER A 20 -30.33 -27.10 43.66
CA SER A 20 -28.99 -27.01 44.27
C SER A 20 -27.84 -26.71 43.29
N PHE A 21 -28.08 -26.70 41.97
CA PHE A 21 -27.06 -26.30 41.00
C PHE A 21 -27.02 -24.80 40.72
N ALA A 22 -28.13 -24.07 40.95
CA ALA A 22 -28.18 -22.62 40.78
C ALA A 22 -27.65 -21.84 42.01
N GLU A 23 -27.74 -22.42 43.22
CA GLU A 23 -27.31 -21.76 44.46
C GLU A 23 -25.79 -21.78 44.69
N LYS A 24 -25.06 -22.67 44.01
CA LYS A 24 -23.64 -22.89 44.31
C LYS A 24 -22.72 -22.05 43.43
N ARG A 25 -22.71 -20.71 43.61
CA ARG A 25 -21.54 -19.82 43.33
C ARG A 25 -21.68 -18.32 43.60
N ILE A 26 -22.71 -17.82 44.27
CA ILE A 26 -22.63 -16.46 44.84
C ILE A 26 -21.96 -16.62 46.20
N GLN A 27 -20.64 -16.43 46.25
CA GLN A 27 -20.01 -16.10 47.52
C GLN A 27 -20.73 -14.86 48.05
N ASP A 28 -21.24 -14.93 49.27
CA ASP A 28 -22.36 -14.11 49.70
C ASP A 28 -22.05 -12.60 49.67
N ASN A 29 -22.39 -11.95 48.55
CA ASN A 29 -22.38 -10.50 48.38
C ASN A 29 -23.73 -9.90 48.82
N SER A 30 -24.66 -10.68 49.40
CA SER A 30 -26.00 -10.22 49.77
C SER A 30 -25.96 -9.04 50.73
N HIS A 31 -24.99 -8.99 51.64
CA HIS A 31 -24.82 -7.87 52.56
C HIS A 31 -24.51 -6.54 51.83
N CYS A 32 -23.73 -6.59 50.75
CA CYS A 32 -23.49 -5.40 49.93
C CYS A 32 -24.73 -5.07 49.09
N LEU A 33 -25.32 -6.10 48.47
CA LEU A 33 -26.42 -5.96 47.52
C LEU A 33 -27.76 -5.61 48.20
N SER A 34 -27.92 -5.81 49.51
CA SER A 34 -29.12 -5.42 50.25
C SER A 34 -29.38 -3.91 50.21
N CYS A 35 -28.34 -3.10 50.00
CA CYS A 35 -28.45 -1.67 49.76
C CYS A 35 -28.04 -1.29 48.34
N HIS A 36 -27.00 -1.91 47.77
CA HIS A 36 -26.48 -1.51 46.47
C HIS A 36 -27.29 -2.02 45.27
N ASP A 37 -28.25 -2.95 45.40
CA ASP A 37 -29.15 -3.31 44.29
C ASP A 37 -30.36 -2.36 44.16
N ASP A 38 -30.45 -1.34 45.02
CA ASP A 38 -31.52 -0.34 44.99
C ASP A 38 -31.22 0.75 43.94
N PRO A 39 -32.08 0.97 42.92
CA PRO A 39 -31.86 2.01 41.91
C PRO A 39 -31.90 3.44 42.47
N THR A 40 -32.43 3.64 43.68
CA THR A 40 -32.52 4.94 44.35
C THR A 40 -31.26 5.31 45.12
N ILE A 41 -30.31 4.38 45.29
CA ILE A 41 -29.08 4.66 46.03
C ILE A 41 -28.14 5.57 45.23
N THR A 42 -27.92 6.77 45.76
CA THR A 42 -27.05 7.78 45.16
C THR A 42 -26.11 8.40 46.19
N MET A 43 -25.05 9.05 45.71
CA MET A 43 -24.25 9.96 46.52
C MET A 43 -23.90 11.22 45.73
N THR A 44 -23.58 12.30 46.42
CA THR A 44 -23.06 13.51 45.79
C THR A 44 -21.53 13.45 45.72
N LYS A 45 -20.97 13.55 44.52
CA LYS A 45 -19.52 13.64 44.30
C LYS A 45 -19.20 14.83 43.40
N ASN A 46 -18.38 15.76 43.89
CA ASN A 46 -18.02 17.00 43.18
C ASN A 46 -19.25 17.80 42.69
N GLY A 47 -20.28 17.90 43.52
CA GLY A 47 -21.53 18.61 43.20
C GLY A 47 -22.43 17.92 42.18
N LYS A 48 -22.12 16.69 41.76
CA LYS A 48 -22.97 15.86 40.90
C LYS A 48 -23.50 14.66 41.67
N GLU A 49 -24.78 14.38 41.51
CA GLU A 49 -25.38 13.14 41.98
C GLU A 49 -24.91 11.98 41.10
N ILE A 50 -24.41 10.93 41.73
CA ILE A 50 -23.97 9.70 41.06
C ILE A 50 -24.72 8.50 41.67
N SER A 51 -25.17 7.59 40.81
CA SER A 51 -25.79 6.34 41.26
C SER A 51 -24.73 5.40 41.82
N LEU A 52 -25.07 4.73 42.92
CA LEU A 52 -24.30 3.67 43.56
C LEU A 52 -24.91 2.28 43.30
N GLU A 53 -25.88 2.19 42.40
CA GLU A 53 -26.59 0.95 42.04
C GLU A 53 -25.63 -0.06 41.39
N VAL A 54 -25.73 -1.30 41.85
CA VAL A 54 -25.10 -2.50 41.32
C VAL A 54 -26.19 -3.51 41.04
N LYS A 55 -26.68 -3.53 39.79
CA LYS A 55 -27.73 -4.45 39.36
C LYS A 55 -27.29 -5.90 39.54
N THR A 56 -27.87 -6.61 40.50
CA THR A 56 -27.51 -7.99 40.87
C THR A 56 -27.52 -8.91 39.64
N PHE A 57 -28.55 -8.81 38.81
CA PHE A 57 -28.68 -9.60 37.58
C PHE A 57 -27.59 -9.32 36.54
N VAL A 58 -27.09 -8.08 36.47
CA VAL A 58 -26.00 -7.72 35.55
C VAL A 58 -24.67 -8.25 36.08
N PHE A 59 -24.41 -8.09 37.38
CA PHE A 59 -23.20 -8.58 38.02
C PHE A 59 -23.10 -10.11 37.98
N SER A 60 -24.21 -10.84 38.18
CA SER A 60 -24.22 -12.31 38.14
C SER A 60 -23.75 -12.88 36.80
N ARG A 61 -23.87 -12.11 35.72
CA ARG A 61 -23.40 -12.44 34.37
C ARG A 61 -21.96 -12.02 34.08
N SER A 62 -21.31 -11.32 35.02
CA SER A 62 -19.90 -10.98 34.90
C SER A 62 -19.02 -12.22 35.07
N VAL A 63 -17.85 -12.23 34.42
CA VAL A 63 -16.80 -13.24 34.68
C VAL A 63 -16.27 -13.19 36.12
N HIS A 64 -16.48 -12.06 36.80
CA HIS A 64 -16.11 -11.84 38.19
C HIS A 64 -17.25 -12.11 39.20
N SER A 65 -18.39 -12.66 38.77
CA SER A 65 -19.56 -12.89 39.63
C SER A 65 -19.28 -13.78 40.84
N SER A 66 -18.25 -14.64 40.74
CA SER A 66 -17.81 -15.51 41.83
C SER A 66 -16.89 -14.82 42.85
N LEU A 67 -16.47 -13.57 42.62
CA LEU A 67 -15.64 -12.80 43.55
C LEU A 67 -16.51 -12.04 44.56
N LYS A 68 -16.03 -11.99 45.82
CA LYS A 68 -16.59 -11.06 46.81
C LYS A 68 -16.32 -9.60 46.41
N CYS A 69 -17.26 -8.69 46.67
CA CYS A 69 -17.13 -7.26 46.34
C CYS A 69 -15.81 -6.64 46.83
N GLU A 70 -15.41 -7.00 48.06
CA GLU A 70 -14.17 -6.55 48.73
C GLU A 70 -12.88 -6.96 48.02
N LYS A 71 -12.92 -7.98 47.14
CA LYS A 71 -11.74 -8.39 46.37
C LYS A 71 -11.37 -7.37 45.30
N CYS A 72 -12.32 -6.56 44.85
CA CYS A 72 -12.10 -5.46 43.93
C CYS A 72 -12.10 -4.11 44.67
N HIS A 73 -13.07 -3.92 45.57
CA HIS A 73 -13.22 -2.72 46.38
C HIS A 73 -12.46 -2.88 47.69
N VAL A 74 -11.20 -2.46 47.71
CA VAL A 74 -10.35 -2.54 48.90
C VAL A 74 -10.28 -1.19 49.63
N GLY A 75 -9.93 -1.21 50.92
CA GLY A 75 -9.59 0.01 51.67
C GLY A 75 -10.76 0.75 52.31
N PHE A 76 -11.92 0.10 52.48
CA PHE A 76 -13.03 0.61 53.30
C PHE A 76 -13.43 -0.42 54.36
N ASN A 77 -14.08 0.05 55.43
CA ASN A 77 -14.66 -0.81 56.47
C ASN A 77 -16.11 -1.13 56.08
N PRO A 78 -16.49 -2.40 55.80
CA PRO A 78 -17.85 -2.76 55.38
C PRO A 78 -18.91 -2.67 56.50
N ASP A 79 -18.49 -2.49 57.76
CA ASP A 79 -19.39 -2.40 58.90
C ASP A 79 -19.79 -0.94 59.24
N GLU A 80 -19.07 0.05 58.69
CA GLU A 80 -19.32 1.47 58.94
C GLU A 80 -20.25 2.05 57.86
N ILE A 81 -21.56 2.17 58.12
CA ILE A 81 -22.54 2.61 57.10
C ILE A 81 -23.03 4.04 57.38
N PRO A 82 -22.98 4.99 56.40
CA PRO A 82 -22.41 4.85 55.06
C PRO A 82 -20.89 4.74 55.08
N HIS A 83 -20.33 3.81 54.29
CA HIS A 83 -18.88 3.59 54.23
C HIS A 83 -18.17 4.85 53.72
N LYS A 84 -16.90 5.04 54.13
CA LYS A 84 -16.06 6.19 53.74
C LYS A 84 -16.31 6.64 52.30
N GLU A 85 -16.48 7.95 52.10
CA GLU A 85 -16.77 8.58 50.80
C GLU A 85 -15.78 8.21 49.67
N ASN A 86 -14.54 7.83 50.04
CA ASN A 86 -13.46 7.54 49.10
C ASN A 86 -13.03 6.07 49.15
N ILE A 87 -13.69 5.24 48.34
CA ILE A 87 -13.23 3.88 48.02
C ILE A 87 -11.96 4.00 47.17
N THR A 88 -10.95 3.16 47.44
CA THR A 88 -9.77 3.11 46.55
C THR A 88 -10.21 2.66 45.15
N PRO A 89 -9.74 3.32 44.07
CA PRO A 89 -10.13 2.92 42.73
C PRO A 89 -9.70 1.49 42.43
N VAL A 90 -10.63 0.66 41.95
CA VAL A 90 -10.38 -0.76 41.59
C VAL A 90 -9.22 -0.86 40.61
N ASN A 91 -8.15 -1.56 41.00
CA ASN A 91 -6.98 -1.80 40.17
C ASN A 91 -7.05 -3.17 39.46
N CYS A 92 -7.44 -3.20 38.19
CA CYS A 92 -7.50 -4.44 37.41
C CYS A 92 -6.13 -5.16 37.31
N MET A 93 -5.02 -4.42 37.33
CA MET A 93 -3.67 -4.99 37.17
C MET A 93 -3.15 -5.71 38.42
N SER A 94 -3.82 -5.56 39.57
CA SER A 94 -3.50 -6.33 40.78
C SER A 94 -3.58 -7.84 40.52
N CYS A 95 -4.55 -8.27 39.71
CA CYS A 95 -4.73 -9.65 39.25
C CYS A 95 -4.28 -9.86 37.80
N HIS A 96 -4.47 -8.87 36.92
CA HIS A 96 -4.19 -8.98 35.47
C HIS A 96 -2.81 -8.39 35.07
N LYS A 97 -1.72 -8.99 35.55
CA LYS A 97 -0.37 -8.39 35.48
C LYS A 97 0.20 -8.14 34.06
N ASN A 98 -0.16 -8.96 33.07
CA ASN A 98 0.47 -8.93 31.73
C ASN A 98 -0.47 -8.44 30.60
N VAL A 99 -1.63 -7.88 30.93
CA VAL A 99 -2.66 -7.57 29.91
C VAL A 99 -2.27 -6.42 28.99
N VAL A 100 -1.45 -5.48 29.45
CA VAL A 100 -1.07 -4.32 28.66
C VAL A 100 -0.34 -4.71 27.35
N GLN A 101 0.43 -5.80 27.38
CA GLN A 101 1.22 -6.26 26.24
C GLN A 101 0.36 -6.82 25.10
N VAL A 102 -0.85 -7.29 25.39
CA VAL A 102 -1.78 -7.87 24.40
C VAL A 102 -2.85 -6.90 23.91
N HIS A 103 -2.92 -5.69 24.45
CA HIS A 103 -3.86 -4.63 24.04
C HIS A 103 -3.15 -3.54 23.21
N GLN A 104 -2.45 -3.95 22.15
CA GLN A 104 -1.60 -3.08 21.32
C GLN A 104 -2.36 -2.25 20.26
N PHE A 105 -3.66 -1.99 20.45
CA PHE A 105 -4.47 -1.19 19.52
C PHE A 105 -4.39 0.31 19.78
N HIS A 106 -4.12 0.72 21.03
CA HIS A 106 -3.86 2.10 21.40
C HIS A 106 -2.50 2.23 22.09
N PRO A 107 -1.63 3.17 21.67
CA PRO A 107 -0.32 3.36 22.29
C PRO A 107 -0.45 3.82 23.76
N THR A 108 -1.50 4.58 24.08
CA THR A 108 -1.80 5.07 25.43
C THR A 108 -2.25 3.98 26.40
N MET A 109 -2.71 2.82 25.91
CA MET A 109 -3.04 1.67 26.78
C MET A 109 -1.82 1.14 27.53
N LYS A 110 -0.62 1.39 27.03
CA LYS A 110 0.63 1.09 27.76
C LYS A 110 0.74 1.80 29.10
N ASN A 111 0.08 2.94 29.23
CA ASN A 111 0.10 3.79 30.41
C ASN A 111 -1.18 3.65 31.26
N ALA A 112 -2.08 2.72 30.93
CA ALA A 112 -3.27 2.48 31.74
C ALA A 112 -2.87 1.88 33.10
N SER A 113 -3.09 2.59 34.21
CA SER A 113 -2.63 2.18 35.54
C SER A 113 -3.55 1.19 36.27
N GLY A 114 -4.52 0.60 35.56
CA GLY A 114 -5.49 -0.37 36.09
C GLY A 114 -6.53 0.20 37.07
N THR A 115 -6.23 1.30 37.78
CA THR A 115 -7.07 2.04 38.74
C THR A 115 -8.00 3.07 38.08
N GLY A 116 -7.67 3.49 36.87
CA GLY A 116 -8.22 4.63 36.15
C GLY A 116 -7.11 5.26 35.29
N GLY A 117 -7.47 6.07 34.30
CA GLY A 117 -6.51 6.72 33.41
C GLY A 117 -7.05 8.06 32.93
N THR A 118 -6.36 8.71 31.98
CA THR A 118 -6.91 9.87 31.25
C THR A 118 -8.26 9.51 30.62
N ASN A 119 -9.09 10.51 30.33
CA ASN A 119 -10.48 10.31 29.86
C ASN A 119 -10.61 9.44 28.58
N ASP A 120 -9.53 9.21 27.83
CA ASP A 120 -9.65 8.67 26.47
C ASP A 120 -9.59 7.14 26.38
N VAL A 121 -8.74 6.41 27.15
CA VAL A 121 -8.66 4.93 27.06
C VAL A 121 -8.23 4.28 28.39
N ASN A 122 -9.12 3.52 29.02
CA ASN A 122 -8.84 2.74 30.24
C ASN A 122 -9.62 1.42 30.26
N CYS A 123 -9.29 0.52 31.19
CA CYS A 123 -9.87 -0.82 31.28
C CYS A 123 -11.41 -0.79 31.38
N LYS A 124 -11.94 0.13 32.19
CA LYS A 124 -13.36 0.23 32.54
C LYS A 124 -14.20 0.75 31.37
N ASN A 125 -13.68 1.73 30.65
CA ASN A 125 -14.35 2.31 29.48
C ASN A 125 -14.53 1.27 28.36
N CYS A 126 -13.70 0.22 28.32
CA CYS A 126 -13.82 -0.84 27.34
C CYS A 126 -14.51 -2.11 27.85
N HIS A 127 -14.12 -2.61 29.03
CA HIS A 127 -14.62 -3.88 29.57
C HIS A 127 -15.85 -3.71 30.47
N GLY A 128 -16.15 -2.49 30.91
CA GLY A 128 -17.21 -2.20 31.88
C GLY A 128 -16.71 -2.21 33.33
N TYR A 129 -17.67 -2.08 34.25
CA TYR A 129 -17.43 -1.99 35.70
C TYR A 129 -17.85 -3.30 36.38
N HIS A 130 -19.13 -3.42 36.76
CA HIS A 130 -19.70 -4.66 37.32
C HIS A 130 -20.23 -5.62 36.25
N ASN A 131 -20.18 -5.24 34.98
CA ASN A 131 -20.69 -5.98 33.84
C ASN A 131 -19.57 -6.55 32.95
N VAL A 132 -18.39 -6.84 33.51
CA VAL A 132 -17.26 -7.37 32.73
C VAL A 132 -17.60 -8.74 32.18
N GLN A 133 -17.67 -8.85 30.85
CA GLN A 133 -18.01 -10.08 30.14
C GLN A 133 -16.80 -10.68 29.42
N SER A 134 -16.81 -12.00 29.26
CA SER A 134 -15.78 -12.69 28.46
C SER A 134 -15.91 -12.28 26.99
N PRO A 135 -14.80 -12.01 26.27
CA PRO A 135 -14.83 -11.78 24.83
C PRO A 135 -15.26 -13.02 24.02
N LYS A 136 -15.38 -14.20 24.67
CA LYS A 136 -15.96 -15.41 24.07
C LYS A 136 -17.50 -15.42 24.09
N ASN A 137 -18.12 -14.56 24.89
CA ASN A 137 -19.58 -14.45 24.95
C ASN A 137 -20.07 -13.60 23.77
N PRO A 138 -20.98 -14.10 22.90
CA PRO A 138 -21.54 -13.32 21.78
C PRO A 138 -22.20 -12.00 22.17
N SER A 139 -22.72 -11.89 23.40
CA SER A 139 -23.33 -10.66 23.92
C SER A 139 -22.30 -9.64 24.42
N SER A 140 -21.03 -9.99 24.53
CA SER A 140 -19.99 -9.08 25.03
C SER A 140 -19.74 -7.96 24.02
N PRO A 141 -19.66 -6.69 24.46
CA PRO A 141 -19.27 -5.58 23.59
C PRO A 141 -17.91 -5.80 22.92
N THR A 142 -17.01 -6.53 23.58
CA THR A 142 -15.65 -6.85 23.09
C THR A 142 -15.59 -8.17 22.32
N HIS A 143 -16.72 -8.83 22.08
CA HIS A 143 -16.80 -10.01 21.22
C HIS A 143 -16.41 -9.65 19.78
N PHE A 144 -15.77 -10.58 19.06
CA PHE A 144 -15.22 -10.31 17.74
C PHE A 144 -16.28 -9.81 16.74
N LEU A 145 -17.49 -10.38 16.75
CA LEU A 145 -18.61 -9.93 15.88
C LEU A 145 -19.10 -8.52 16.22
N ASN A 146 -18.90 -8.07 17.46
CA ASN A 146 -19.39 -6.78 17.94
C ASN A 146 -18.36 -5.66 17.79
N SER A 147 -17.12 -5.98 17.41
CA SER A 147 -16.01 -5.02 17.42
C SER A 147 -16.29 -3.78 16.57
N THR A 148 -16.94 -3.95 15.40
CA THR A 148 -17.29 -2.83 14.51
C THR A 148 -18.19 -1.80 15.19
N ASN A 149 -19.19 -2.27 15.93
CA ASN A 149 -20.09 -1.38 16.65
C ASN A 149 -19.41 -0.79 17.89
N PHE A 150 -18.69 -1.62 18.63
CA PHE A 150 -18.02 -1.22 19.85
C PHE A 150 -16.95 -0.15 19.63
N CYS A 151 -15.99 -0.39 18.73
CA CYS A 151 -14.95 0.59 18.39
C CYS A 151 -15.58 1.84 17.76
N GLY A 152 -16.63 1.66 16.96
CA GLY A 152 -17.34 2.74 16.27
C GLY A 152 -18.14 3.69 17.16
N ASN A 153 -18.29 3.39 18.45
CA ASN A 153 -18.85 4.36 19.41
C ASN A 153 -17.96 5.60 19.56
N CYS A 154 -16.63 5.42 19.41
CA CYS A 154 -15.65 6.50 19.38
C CYS A 154 -15.17 6.77 17.94
N HIS A 155 -14.84 5.71 17.18
CA HIS A 155 -14.30 5.78 15.82
C HIS A 155 -15.43 5.76 14.76
N LYS A 156 -16.27 6.79 14.77
CA LYS A 156 -17.49 6.86 13.95
C LYS A 156 -17.18 6.77 12.45
N LYS A 157 -16.17 7.50 11.98
CA LYS A 157 -15.79 7.53 10.57
C LYS A 157 -15.26 6.17 10.09
N GLU A 158 -14.40 5.55 10.89
CA GLU A 158 -13.83 4.25 10.60
C GLU A 158 -14.91 3.16 10.57
N LYS A 159 -15.90 3.23 11.46
CA LYS A 159 -17.10 2.37 11.39
C LYS A 159 -17.84 2.57 10.07
N GLU A 160 -18.17 3.81 9.71
CA GLU A 160 -18.88 4.12 8.46
C GLU A 160 -18.16 3.64 7.20
N ASP A 161 -16.83 3.61 7.21
CA ASP A 161 -16.02 3.08 6.12
C ASP A 161 -15.95 1.56 6.16
N HIS A 162 -15.71 0.98 7.35
CA HIS A 162 -15.60 -0.47 7.53
C HIS A 162 -16.88 -1.19 7.10
N ILE A 163 -18.07 -0.67 7.42
CA ILE A 163 -19.33 -1.30 7.02
C ILE A 163 -19.53 -1.39 5.50
N LYS A 164 -18.79 -0.59 4.72
CA LYS A 164 -18.81 -0.61 3.25
C LYS A 164 -17.77 -1.57 2.67
N SER A 165 -16.83 -2.05 3.47
CA SER A 165 -15.74 -2.93 3.03
C SER A 165 -16.22 -4.33 2.69
N GLN A 166 -15.47 -5.03 1.83
CA GLN A 166 -15.71 -6.44 1.53
C GLN A 166 -15.46 -7.34 2.75
N HIS A 167 -14.55 -6.96 3.64
CA HIS A 167 -14.34 -7.69 4.89
C HIS A 167 -15.58 -7.67 5.78
N PHE A 168 -16.27 -6.53 5.89
CA PHE A 168 -17.52 -6.47 6.63
C PHE A 168 -18.69 -7.19 5.93
N VAL A 169 -18.74 -7.15 4.59
CA VAL A 169 -19.72 -7.94 3.83
C VAL A 169 -19.56 -9.44 4.13
N GLU A 170 -18.33 -9.95 4.20
CA GLU A 170 -18.08 -11.34 4.57
C GLU A 170 -18.36 -11.61 6.06
N LEU A 171 -18.06 -10.66 6.95
CA LEU A 171 -18.41 -10.75 8.37
C LEU A 171 -19.93 -10.89 8.57
N ASN A 172 -20.73 -10.14 7.84
CA ASN A 172 -22.20 -10.20 7.89
C ASN A 172 -22.79 -11.52 7.37
N LYS A 173 -22.02 -12.30 6.62
CA LYS A 173 -22.39 -13.67 6.22
C LYS A 173 -22.02 -14.71 7.28
N ASN A 174 -21.67 -14.28 8.50
CA ASN A 174 -21.17 -15.11 9.58
C ASN A 174 -19.89 -15.87 9.21
N ASN A 175 -19.05 -15.31 8.34
CA ASN A 175 -17.75 -15.91 8.03
C ASN A 175 -16.79 -15.68 9.22
N PRO A 176 -16.39 -16.73 9.96
CA PRO A 176 -15.52 -16.59 11.14
C PRO A 176 -14.10 -16.14 10.80
N ASN A 177 -13.70 -16.22 9.52
CA ASN A 177 -12.40 -15.79 9.03
C ASN A 177 -12.41 -14.34 8.51
N ALA A 178 -13.56 -13.66 8.50
CA ALA A 178 -13.62 -12.27 8.10
C ALA A 178 -12.88 -11.40 9.15
N PRO A 179 -11.92 -10.56 8.73
CA PRO A 179 -11.17 -9.75 9.67
C PRO A 179 -12.05 -8.67 10.27
N THR A 180 -11.85 -8.41 11.56
CA THR A 180 -12.56 -7.39 12.34
C THR A 180 -11.58 -6.30 12.80
N CYS A 181 -12.07 -5.27 13.49
CA CYS A 181 -11.25 -4.16 13.98
C CYS A 181 -10.06 -4.66 14.80
N ILE A 182 -10.32 -5.57 15.75
CA ILE A 182 -9.27 -6.11 16.63
C ILE A 182 -8.29 -6.96 15.83
N PHE A 183 -8.74 -7.70 14.81
CA PHE A 183 -7.87 -8.51 13.96
C PHE A 183 -6.87 -7.65 13.17
N CYS A 184 -7.35 -6.55 12.57
CA CYS A 184 -6.49 -5.63 11.83
C CYS A 184 -5.53 -4.85 12.75
N HIS A 185 -6.00 -4.48 13.94
CA HIS A 185 -5.25 -3.65 14.90
C HIS A 185 -4.49 -4.44 15.97
N GLN A 186 -4.15 -5.71 15.71
CA GLN A 186 -3.30 -6.49 16.63
C GLN A 186 -1.84 -6.01 16.65
N LYS A 187 -1.40 -5.35 15.58
CA LYS A 187 -0.05 -4.78 15.46
C LYS A 187 -0.10 -3.25 15.40
N PRO A 188 1.02 -2.58 15.74
CA PRO A 188 1.23 -1.15 15.54
C PRO A 188 1.17 -0.72 14.05
N ILE A 189 -0.05 -0.58 13.51
CA ILE A 189 -0.32 -0.21 12.11
C ILE A 189 -0.88 1.21 11.95
N THR A 190 -0.94 1.99 13.04
CA THR A 190 -1.44 3.37 13.02
C THR A 190 -0.33 4.38 13.36
N PRO A 191 -0.41 5.62 12.84
CA PRO A 191 0.57 6.67 13.14
C PRO A 191 0.71 6.98 14.64
N GLY A 192 -0.30 6.69 15.46
CA GLY A 192 -0.28 6.93 16.91
C GLY A 192 0.86 6.22 17.64
N PHE A 193 1.40 5.13 17.08
CA PHE A 193 2.52 4.39 17.67
C PHE A 193 3.89 5.07 17.51
N LYS A 194 3.99 6.20 16.78
CA LYS A 194 5.24 6.94 16.55
C LYS A 194 6.38 6.07 16.04
N LEU A 195 6.07 5.14 15.14
CA LEU A 195 7.06 4.32 14.45
C LEU A 195 7.76 5.12 13.35
N ASP A 196 8.95 4.67 12.92
CA ASP A 196 9.48 5.07 11.62
C ASP A 196 8.46 4.77 10.52
N LEU A 197 8.33 5.67 9.54
CA LEU A 197 7.29 5.57 8.52
C LEU A 197 7.48 4.33 7.64
N ALA A 198 8.72 3.94 7.32
CA ALA A 198 8.95 2.72 6.56
C ALA A 198 8.55 1.49 7.38
N GLN A 199 8.87 1.47 8.68
CA GLN A 199 8.43 0.39 9.57
C GLN A 199 6.91 0.32 9.72
N LEU A 200 6.22 1.46 9.84
CA LEU A 200 4.76 1.52 9.89
C LEU A 200 4.15 0.92 8.61
N LYS A 201 4.68 1.29 7.45
CA LYS A 201 4.23 0.76 6.16
C LYS A 201 4.52 -0.73 6.02
N LEU A 202 5.67 -1.22 6.48
CA LEU A 202 5.98 -2.65 6.52
C LEU A 202 5.00 -3.43 7.40
N ASN A 203 4.61 -2.88 8.57
CA ASN A 203 3.60 -3.51 9.42
C ASN A 203 2.22 -3.58 8.74
N GLN A 204 1.86 -2.54 7.97
CA GLN A 204 0.61 -2.49 7.20
C GLN A 204 0.60 -3.50 6.05
N GLU A 205 1.73 -3.70 5.37
CA GLU A 205 1.87 -4.72 4.34
C GLU A 205 1.80 -6.13 4.91
N GLU A 206 2.53 -6.40 6.00
CA GLU A 206 2.52 -7.69 6.67
C GLU A 206 1.10 -8.10 7.10
N LEU A 207 0.26 -7.14 7.49
CA LEU A 207 -1.12 -7.38 7.86
C LEU A 207 -1.90 -8.07 6.72
N CYS A 208 -1.84 -7.52 5.51
CA CYS A 208 -2.51 -8.07 4.34
C CYS A 208 -1.93 -9.46 3.98
N LEU A 209 -0.61 -9.58 4.01
CA LEU A 209 0.11 -10.82 3.69
C LEU A 209 -0.27 -11.96 4.66
N SER A 210 -0.48 -11.66 5.94
CA SER A 210 -0.71 -12.65 7.00
C SER A 210 -1.94 -13.57 6.78
N CYS A 211 -2.91 -13.13 5.97
CA CYS A 211 -4.12 -13.89 5.65
C CYS A 211 -4.20 -14.30 4.18
N HIS A 212 -3.94 -13.38 3.26
CA HIS A 212 -4.21 -13.60 1.84
C HIS A 212 -3.13 -14.44 1.13
N ILE A 213 -1.95 -14.67 1.74
CA ILE A 213 -0.86 -15.47 1.13
C ILE A 213 -0.92 -16.97 1.45
N LYS A 214 -1.68 -17.38 2.48
CA LYS A 214 -1.67 -18.77 3.00
C LYS A 214 -2.22 -19.82 2.04
N GLN A 215 -2.95 -19.40 1.01
CA GLN A 215 -3.43 -20.28 -0.06
C GLN A 215 -2.78 -19.82 -1.37
N GLU A 216 -1.54 -20.26 -1.61
CA GLU A 216 -0.66 -19.75 -2.69
C GLU A 216 -1.30 -19.75 -4.09
N ASN A 217 -2.28 -20.64 -4.33
CA ASN A 217 -2.96 -20.76 -5.61
C ASN A 217 -4.19 -19.86 -5.80
N ASN A 218 -4.54 -19.01 -4.83
CA ASN A 218 -5.67 -18.08 -4.97
C ASN A 218 -5.24 -16.75 -5.66
N PRO A 219 -6.17 -16.02 -6.30
CA PRO A 219 -5.86 -14.76 -6.97
C PRO A 219 -5.25 -13.67 -6.07
N TYR A 220 -5.62 -13.65 -4.78
CA TYR A 220 -5.10 -12.68 -3.81
C TYR A 220 -3.63 -12.94 -3.47
N ALA A 221 -3.24 -14.19 -3.27
CA ALA A 221 -1.86 -14.58 -3.01
C ALA A 221 -0.97 -14.18 -4.20
N LYS A 222 -1.42 -14.45 -5.44
CA LYS A 222 -0.72 -14.01 -6.66
C LYS A 222 -0.56 -12.50 -6.74
N ALA A 223 -1.62 -11.74 -6.43
CA ALA A 223 -1.58 -10.28 -6.41
C ALA A 223 -0.53 -9.76 -5.41
N LEU A 224 -0.49 -10.32 -4.20
CA LEU A 224 0.49 -9.96 -3.17
C LEU A 224 1.92 -10.30 -3.56
N ILE A 225 2.16 -11.49 -4.13
CA ILE A 225 3.48 -11.90 -4.62
C ILE A 225 3.95 -10.96 -5.74
N ASN A 226 3.04 -10.57 -6.64
CA ASN A 226 3.35 -9.64 -7.72
C ASN A 226 3.67 -8.24 -7.19
N TYR A 227 2.92 -7.76 -6.18
CA TYR A 227 3.20 -6.50 -5.52
C TYR A 227 4.55 -6.49 -4.80
N ASP A 228 4.89 -7.53 -4.05
CA ASP A 228 6.19 -7.62 -3.35
C ASP A 228 7.38 -7.55 -4.34
N LYS A 229 7.19 -8.10 -5.55
CA LYS A 229 8.17 -8.05 -6.65
C LYS A 229 8.09 -6.77 -7.49
N SER A 230 7.08 -5.94 -7.30
CA SER A 230 6.89 -4.70 -8.04
C SER A 230 7.96 -3.65 -7.69
N VAL A 231 7.96 -2.55 -8.45
CA VAL A 231 8.81 -1.38 -8.16
C VAL A 231 8.50 -0.76 -6.79
N HIS A 232 7.23 -0.76 -6.37
CA HIS A 232 6.82 -0.22 -5.07
C HIS A 232 7.21 -1.15 -3.92
N GLY A 233 6.88 -2.44 -4.01
CA GLY A 233 7.26 -3.42 -2.99
C GLY A 233 8.78 -3.52 -2.81
N SER A 234 9.52 -3.54 -3.93
CA SER A 234 10.99 -3.52 -3.91
C SER A 234 11.57 -2.23 -3.31
N ALA A 235 10.95 -1.07 -3.57
CA ALA A 235 11.39 0.19 -2.98
C ALA A 235 11.11 0.25 -1.48
N LEU A 236 9.95 -0.24 -1.03
CA LEU A 236 9.61 -0.32 0.39
C LEU A 236 10.60 -1.19 1.16
N ARG A 237 10.95 -2.39 0.64
CA ARG A 237 11.94 -3.28 1.26
C ARG A 237 13.34 -2.68 1.34
N LYS A 238 13.66 -1.71 0.47
CA LYS A 238 14.90 -0.92 0.52
C LYS A 238 14.82 0.28 1.48
N GLY A 239 13.74 0.42 2.24
CA GLY A 239 13.53 1.50 3.20
C GLY A 239 12.95 2.78 2.61
N ASN A 240 12.48 2.78 1.35
CA ASN A 240 11.84 3.96 0.78
C ASN A 240 10.44 4.16 1.38
N LYS A 241 10.34 5.05 2.36
CA LYS A 241 9.08 5.43 3.02
C LYS A 241 8.03 6.08 2.08
N PHE A 242 8.44 6.55 0.90
CA PHE A 242 7.53 7.10 -0.12
C PHE A 242 6.99 6.05 -1.08
N ALA A 243 7.45 4.80 -1.00
CA ALA A 243 6.88 3.70 -1.76
C ALA A 243 5.40 3.52 -1.39
N ALA A 244 4.55 3.36 -2.41
CA ALA A 244 3.12 3.14 -2.20
C ALA A 244 2.86 1.71 -1.73
N ILE A 245 1.92 1.56 -0.80
CA ILE A 245 1.51 0.29 -0.18
C ILE A 245 0.05 -0.06 -0.50
N CYS A 246 -0.40 -1.25 -0.13
CA CYS A 246 -1.75 -1.76 -0.44
C CYS A 246 -2.84 -0.74 -0.07
N VAL A 247 -2.74 -0.13 1.11
CA VAL A 247 -3.73 0.86 1.60
C VAL A 247 -3.69 2.20 0.87
N ASP A 248 -2.58 2.56 0.21
CA ASP A 248 -2.49 3.78 -0.60
C ASP A 248 -3.36 3.68 -1.86
N CYS A 249 -3.51 2.45 -2.38
CA CYS A 249 -4.34 2.14 -3.54
C CYS A 249 -5.76 1.74 -3.16
N HIS A 250 -5.92 0.74 -2.30
CA HIS A 250 -7.22 0.15 -1.97
C HIS A 250 -7.99 0.91 -0.89
N GLY A 251 -7.30 1.72 -0.08
CA GLY A 251 -7.83 2.28 1.16
C GLY A 251 -7.58 1.36 2.37
N SER A 252 -7.89 1.84 3.57
CA SER A 252 -7.64 1.12 4.82
C SER A 252 -8.90 0.47 5.39
N HIS A 253 -9.95 1.27 5.64
CA HIS A 253 -11.24 0.79 6.17
C HIS A 253 -12.32 0.65 5.09
N ASN A 254 -12.15 1.28 3.93
CA ASN A 254 -13.14 1.34 2.85
C ASN A 254 -12.83 0.38 1.68
N LEU A 255 -12.28 -0.80 1.98
CA LEU A 255 -11.83 -1.83 1.03
C LEU A 255 -13.01 -2.42 0.23
N GLN A 256 -13.50 -1.72 -0.78
CA GLN A 256 -14.62 -2.10 -1.64
C GLN A 256 -14.17 -2.90 -2.87
N LYS A 257 -15.09 -3.68 -3.49
CA LYS A 257 -14.81 -4.35 -4.78
C LYS A 257 -14.43 -3.31 -5.84
N ALA A 258 -13.56 -3.69 -6.78
CA ALA A 258 -13.20 -2.86 -7.93
C ALA A 258 -14.43 -2.40 -8.73
N SER A 259 -15.46 -3.24 -8.84
CA SER A 259 -16.70 -2.89 -9.55
C SER A 259 -17.55 -1.83 -8.85
N SER A 260 -17.32 -1.54 -7.55
CA SER A 260 -18.06 -0.50 -6.86
C SER A 260 -17.67 0.88 -7.41
N PRO A 261 -18.62 1.76 -7.74
CA PRO A 261 -18.32 3.11 -8.19
C PRO A 261 -17.60 3.93 -7.11
N ASN A 262 -17.72 3.56 -5.83
CA ASN A 262 -17.06 4.25 -4.72
C ASN A 262 -15.70 3.64 -4.35
N SER A 263 -15.24 2.62 -5.08
CA SER A 263 -13.92 2.04 -4.85
C SER A 263 -12.81 2.91 -5.44
N ASN A 264 -11.71 3.08 -4.69
CA ASN A 264 -10.52 3.75 -5.17
C ASN A 264 -9.93 3.05 -6.41
N ILE A 265 -10.03 1.73 -6.44
CA ILE A 265 -9.51 0.87 -7.51
C ILE A 265 -10.55 0.58 -8.59
N ASN A 266 -11.60 1.39 -8.70
CA ASN A 266 -12.53 1.26 -9.82
C ASN A 266 -11.80 1.53 -11.14
N PRO A 267 -12.02 0.75 -12.22
CA PRO A 267 -11.31 0.92 -13.48
C PRO A 267 -11.34 2.33 -14.07
N THR A 268 -12.44 3.08 -13.88
CA THR A 268 -12.55 4.46 -14.38
C THR A 268 -11.92 5.50 -13.46
N LYS A 269 -11.53 5.11 -12.24
CA LYS A 269 -10.97 5.99 -11.20
C LYS A 269 -9.51 5.67 -10.85
N VAL A 270 -9.00 4.51 -11.24
CA VAL A 270 -7.66 4.03 -10.83
C VAL A 270 -6.54 4.99 -11.24
N SER A 271 -6.69 5.74 -12.34
CA SER A 271 -5.71 6.75 -12.76
C SER A 271 -5.54 7.87 -11.73
N ASN A 272 -6.59 8.21 -10.97
CA ASN A 272 -6.55 9.21 -9.90
C ASN A 272 -5.78 8.71 -8.68
N VAL A 273 -5.77 7.40 -8.43
CA VAL A 273 -4.97 6.80 -7.35
C VAL A 273 -3.49 6.97 -7.65
N CYS A 274 -3.06 6.63 -8.87
CA CYS A 274 -1.70 6.86 -9.31
C CYS A 274 -1.34 8.36 -9.27
N GLY A 275 -2.27 9.22 -9.69
CA GLY A 275 -2.11 10.67 -9.74
C GLY A 275 -1.89 11.36 -8.40
N LYS A 276 -2.18 10.72 -7.26
CA LYS A 276 -1.84 11.25 -5.93
C LYS A 276 -0.33 11.49 -5.76
N CYS A 277 0.50 10.68 -6.42
CA CYS A 277 1.95 10.78 -6.36
C CYS A 277 2.58 11.03 -7.74
N HIS A 278 1.99 10.47 -8.80
CA HIS A 278 2.46 10.59 -10.18
C HIS A 278 1.73 11.72 -10.94
N ILE A 279 1.73 12.91 -10.35
CA ILE A 279 0.89 14.04 -10.79
C ILE A 279 1.15 14.42 -12.26
N ALA A 280 2.42 14.63 -12.63
CA ALA A 280 2.77 15.10 -13.97
C ALA A 280 2.34 14.12 -15.08
N ILE A 281 2.59 12.83 -14.88
CA ILE A 281 2.26 11.81 -15.89
C ILE A 281 0.77 11.50 -15.92
N THR A 282 0.06 11.60 -14.79
CA THR A 282 -1.40 11.48 -14.77
C THR A 282 -2.06 12.65 -15.51
N GLN A 283 -1.57 13.87 -15.31
CA GLN A 283 -2.07 15.05 -16.05
C GLN A 283 -1.85 14.91 -17.56
N GLU A 284 -0.68 14.43 -17.94
CA GLU A 284 -0.33 14.09 -19.32
C GLU A 284 -1.31 13.06 -19.91
N TYR A 285 -1.52 11.95 -19.20
CA TYR A 285 -2.46 10.91 -19.61
C TYR A 285 -3.90 11.41 -19.68
N HIS A 286 -4.36 12.21 -18.72
CA HIS A 286 -5.71 12.80 -18.73
C HIS A 286 -5.94 13.75 -19.90
N SER A 287 -4.87 14.30 -20.48
CA SER A 287 -4.93 15.11 -21.70
C SER A 287 -5.05 14.27 -22.98
N SER A 288 -4.80 12.96 -22.90
CA SER A 288 -4.93 12.05 -24.04
C SER A 288 -6.39 11.73 -24.36
N VAL A 289 -6.66 11.30 -25.60
CA VAL A 289 -7.98 10.83 -26.02
C VAL A 289 -8.51 9.68 -25.14
N HIS A 290 -7.63 8.76 -24.71
CA HIS A 290 -8.02 7.68 -23.80
C HIS A 290 -8.34 8.19 -22.40
N GLY A 291 -7.53 9.10 -21.86
CA GLY A 291 -7.75 9.68 -20.54
C GLY A 291 -9.03 10.50 -20.47
N VAL A 292 -9.30 11.32 -21.49
CA VAL A 292 -10.54 12.10 -21.62
C VAL A 292 -11.77 11.20 -21.62
N GLU A 293 -11.76 10.12 -22.40
CA GLU A 293 -12.89 9.17 -22.44
C GLU A 293 -13.02 8.35 -21.14
N LEU A 294 -11.90 7.99 -20.49
CA LEU A 294 -11.94 7.29 -19.21
C LEU A 294 -12.60 8.15 -18.13
N LEU A 295 -12.27 9.44 -18.09
CA LEU A 295 -12.84 10.41 -17.15
C LEU A 295 -14.33 10.67 -17.40
N LYS A 296 -14.82 10.49 -18.63
CA LYS A 296 -16.26 10.47 -18.94
C LYS A 296 -16.97 9.18 -18.48
N GLY A 297 -16.22 8.23 -17.90
CA GLY A 297 -16.76 6.98 -17.38
C GLY A 297 -16.79 5.84 -18.41
N ASN A 298 -16.09 5.96 -19.54
CA ASN A 298 -15.98 4.88 -20.52
C ASN A 298 -14.98 3.82 -20.02
N PRO A 299 -15.39 2.59 -19.66
CA PRO A 299 -14.48 1.58 -19.13
C PRO A 299 -13.71 0.82 -20.23
N ASP A 300 -14.06 1.02 -21.49
CA ASP A 300 -13.47 0.28 -22.62
C ASP A 300 -12.13 0.88 -23.08
N VAL A 301 -11.79 2.08 -22.62
CA VAL A 301 -10.49 2.72 -22.90
C VAL A 301 -9.45 2.34 -21.84
N PRO A 302 -8.17 2.23 -22.21
CA PRO A 302 -7.14 1.74 -21.31
C PRO A 302 -6.78 2.79 -20.23
N GLY A 303 -6.81 2.38 -18.97
CA GLY A 303 -6.21 3.10 -17.84
C GLY A 303 -4.74 2.74 -17.61
N CYS A 304 -4.12 3.33 -16.58
CA CYS A 304 -2.70 3.10 -16.24
C CYS A 304 -2.39 1.61 -16.03
N THR A 305 -3.28 0.87 -15.37
CA THR A 305 -3.11 -0.55 -15.04
C THR A 305 -3.20 -1.47 -16.27
N TYR A 306 -3.72 -0.98 -17.39
CA TYR A 306 -3.76 -1.78 -18.62
C TYR A 306 -2.35 -2.00 -19.19
N CYS A 307 -1.53 -0.94 -19.19
CA CYS A 307 -0.15 -1.00 -19.69
C CYS A 307 0.86 -1.40 -18.61
N HIS A 308 0.63 -0.96 -17.37
CA HIS A 308 1.55 -1.15 -16.25
C HIS A 308 1.12 -2.26 -15.27
N GLY A 309 0.04 -2.98 -15.53
CA GLY A 309 -0.47 -3.98 -14.59
C GLY A 309 -1.00 -3.37 -13.28
N GLU A 310 -1.76 -4.14 -12.53
CA GLU A 310 -2.38 -3.67 -11.28
C GLU A 310 -1.46 -3.83 -10.07
N HIS A 311 -0.87 -5.04 -9.93
CA HIS A 311 -0.04 -5.39 -8.78
C HIS A 311 1.43 -5.59 -9.16
N SER A 312 1.75 -5.94 -10.41
CA SER A 312 3.13 -5.97 -10.89
C SER A 312 3.72 -4.56 -11.05
N ILE A 313 2.87 -3.57 -11.34
CA ILE A 313 3.21 -2.15 -11.50
C ILE A 313 4.43 -2.00 -12.44
N GLY A 314 4.36 -2.75 -13.54
CA GLY A 314 5.38 -2.87 -14.57
C GLY A 314 4.77 -3.26 -15.92
N PRO A 315 5.54 -3.15 -17.02
CA PRO A 315 5.03 -3.37 -18.38
C PRO A 315 4.39 -4.76 -18.56
N MET A 316 3.16 -4.81 -19.07
CA MET A 316 2.41 -6.05 -19.33
C MET A 316 2.58 -6.55 -20.79
N ALA A 317 3.53 -7.43 -21.05
CA ALA A 317 3.74 -7.98 -22.40
C ALA A 317 2.81 -9.17 -22.71
N VAL A 318 1.50 -8.94 -22.84
CA VAL A 318 0.54 -10.02 -23.16
C VAL A 318 -0.34 -9.65 -24.36
N VAL A 319 -0.09 -10.30 -25.50
CA VAL A 319 -0.98 -10.35 -26.67
C VAL A 319 -1.10 -11.80 -27.12
N GLU A 320 -2.31 -12.20 -27.49
CA GLU A 320 -2.59 -13.53 -28.02
C GLU A 320 -1.91 -13.75 -29.38
N GLU A 321 -1.32 -14.92 -29.58
CA GLU A 321 -0.59 -15.27 -30.80
C GLU A 321 -1.43 -15.10 -32.09
N ARG A 322 -2.72 -15.43 -32.02
CA ARG A 322 -3.65 -15.28 -33.15
C ARG A 322 -3.78 -13.84 -33.66
N ILE A 323 -3.67 -12.85 -32.76
CA ILE A 323 -3.79 -11.43 -33.13
C ILE A 323 -2.57 -11.01 -33.96
N ILE A 324 -1.40 -11.53 -33.61
CA ILE A 324 -0.13 -11.27 -34.27
C ILE A 324 -0.15 -11.85 -35.68
N GLN A 325 -0.60 -13.11 -35.80
CA GLN A 325 -0.69 -13.80 -37.09
C GLN A 325 -1.68 -13.11 -38.05
N LYS A 326 -2.90 -12.77 -37.59
CA LYS A 326 -3.92 -12.10 -38.42
C LYS A 326 -3.40 -10.78 -39.02
N ASN A 327 -2.64 -10.03 -38.23
CA ASN A 327 -2.16 -8.71 -38.61
C ASN A 327 -0.72 -8.74 -39.17
N ARG A 328 -0.12 -9.92 -39.41
CA ARG A 328 1.23 -10.07 -39.99
C ARG A 328 2.33 -9.24 -39.28
N MET A 329 2.21 -9.06 -37.97
CA MET A 329 3.21 -8.33 -37.17
C MET A 329 4.25 -9.29 -36.59
N ASN A 330 5.46 -8.80 -36.32
CA ASN A 330 6.50 -9.57 -35.64
C ASN A 330 6.31 -9.51 -34.11
N PHE A 331 6.12 -10.65 -33.45
CA PHE A 331 5.90 -10.72 -32.00
C PHE A 331 7.05 -10.09 -31.19
N ASN A 332 8.29 -10.44 -31.52
CA ASN A 332 9.46 -9.96 -30.80
C ASN A 332 9.58 -8.44 -30.92
N THR A 333 9.25 -7.89 -32.09
CA THR A 333 9.22 -6.44 -32.29
C THR A 333 8.11 -5.78 -31.47
N LEU A 334 6.89 -6.34 -31.47
CA LEU A 334 5.77 -5.80 -30.70
C LEU A 334 6.04 -5.77 -29.19
N VAL A 335 6.67 -6.82 -28.66
CA VAL A 335 7.03 -6.93 -27.24
C VAL A 335 8.16 -5.96 -26.91
N SER A 336 9.25 -5.97 -27.68
CA SER A 336 10.42 -5.13 -27.41
C SER A 336 10.12 -3.64 -27.53
N ASN A 337 9.26 -3.25 -28.49
CA ASN A 337 8.84 -1.86 -28.68
C ASN A 337 7.59 -1.47 -27.89
N LYS A 338 7.07 -2.36 -27.04
CA LYS A 338 5.89 -2.11 -26.19
C LYS A 338 4.61 -1.76 -26.96
N MET A 339 4.54 -2.06 -28.26
CA MET A 339 3.34 -1.85 -29.09
C MET A 339 2.23 -2.86 -28.80
N VAL A 340 2.59 -3.96 -28.12
CA VAL A 340 1.70 -5.00 -27.61
C VAL A 340 0.44 -4.44 -26.91
N PHE A 341 0.57 -3.31 -26.20
CA PHE A 341 -0.55 -2.66 -25.50
C PHE A 341 -1.62 -2.10 -26.43
N CYS A 342 -1.22 -1.56 -27.57
CA CYS A 342 -2.12 -0.91 -28.52
C CYS A 342 -2.88 -1.95 -29.34
N VAL A 343 -2.16 -2.97 -29.79
CA VAL A 343 -2.66 -4.01 -30.69
C VAL A 343 -3.88 -4.72 -30.11
N ARG A 344 -3.84 -5.10 -28.83
CA ARG A 344 -4.90 -5.88 -28.18
C ARG A 344 -6.31 -5.26 -28.33
N CYS A 345 -6.42 -3.93 -28.28
CA CYS A 345 -7.70 -3.24 -28.46
C CYS A 345 -7.92 -2.79 -29.90
N HIS A 346 -6.92 -2.20 -30.55
CA HIS A 346 -7.09 -1.60 -31.87
C HIS A 346 -7.23 -2.62 -33.02
N THR A 347 -6.99 -3.92 -32.77
CA THR A 347 -7.30 -4.99 -33.73
C THR A 347 -8.63 -5.70 -33.43
N ASN A 348 -9.37 -5.30 -32.39
CA ASN A 348 -10.64 -5.93 -32.03
C ASN A 348 -11.78 -5.31 -32.84
N ASP A 349 -12.30 -6.05 -33.82
CA ASP A 349 -13.35 -5.60 -34.73
C ASP A 349 -14.62 -5.15 -33.99
N THR A 350 -15.07 -5.92 -32.98
CA THR A 350 -16.28 -5.60 -32.21
C THR A 350 -16.12 -4.32 -31.39
N LEU A 351 -14.97 -4.17 -30.73
CA LEU A 351 -14.68 -3.00 -29.90
C LEU A 351 -14.56 -1.74 -30.77
N MET A 352 -13.82 -1.81 -31.87
CA MET A 352 -13.66 -0.67 -32.78
C MET A 352 -14.98 -0.27 -33.44
N ALA A 353 -15.80 -1.24 -33.87
CA ALA A 353 -17.11 -0.98 -34.45
C ALA A 353 -18.07 -0.28 -33.47
N LYS A 354 -18.05 -0.65 -32.19
CA LYS A 354 -18.86 0.00 -31.13
C LYS A 354 -18.64 1.52 -31.09
N TYR A 355 -17.42 1.98 -31.35
CA TYR A 355 -17.04 3.39 -31.34
C TYR A 355 -16.91 4.00 -32.75
N LYS A 356 -17.36 3.28 -33.79
CA LYS A 356 -17.24 3.69 -35.21
C LYS A 356 -15.80 4.01 -35.61
N LEU A 357 -14.85 3.27 -35.05
CA LEU A 357 -13.43 3.35 -35.37
C LEU A 357 -13.04 2.23 -36.34
N SER A 358 -12.04 2.50 -37.16
CA SER A 358 -11.41 1.47 -38.00
C SER A 358 -10.42 0.65 -37.18
N THR A 359 -10.29 -0.63 -37.51
CA THR A 359 -9.23 -1.48 -36.95
C THR A 359 -7.86 -1.05 -37.46
N LEU A 360 -6.82 -1.51 -36.75
CA LEU A 360 -5.43 -1.14 -36.98
C LEU A 360 -5.02 -1.27 -38.45
N GLU A 361 -5.29 -2.40 -39.10
CA GLU A 361 -4.98 -2.62 -40.53
C GLU A 361 -5.62 -1.53 -41.40
N LYS A 362 -6.96 -1.45 -41.40
CA LYS A 362 -7.74 -0.49 -42.20
C LYS A 362 -7.36 0.98 -41.94
N ALA A 363 -7.04 1.33 -40.70
CA ALA A 363 -6.65 2.70 -40.33
C ALA A 363 -5.26 3.08 -40.87
N HIS A 364 -4.42 2.10 -41.21
CA HIS A 364 -3.04 2.27 -41.64
C HIS A 364 -2.76 1.81 -43.07
N ASP A 365 -3.78 1.43 -43.86
CA ASP A 365 -3.65 0.99 -45.26
C ASP A 365 -2.98 2.02 -46.18
N TRP A 366 -2.94 3.29 -45.78
CA TRP A 366 -2.27 4.37 -46.50
C TRP A 366 -0.74 4.36 -46.33
N LEU A 367 -0.18 3.62 -45.36
CA LEU A 367 1.26 3.57 -45.11
C LEU A 367 1.97 2.70 -46.17
N PRO A 368 3.01 3.22 -46.85
CA PRO A 368 3.79 2.42 -47.78
C PRO A 368 4.60 1.37 -47.03
N ASN A 369 4.57 0.11 -47.48
CA ASN A 369 5.29 -0.99 -46.83
C ASN A 369 4.98 -1.07 -45.31
N LEU A 370 3.69 -1.29 -45.01
CA LEU A 370 3.13 -1.31 -43.66
C LEU A 370 3.92 -2.16 -42.67
N GLN A 371 4.43 -3.32 -43.11
CA GLN A 371 5.19 -4.24 -42.27
C GLN A 371 6.52 -3.62 -41.79
N ARG A 372 7.29 -2.97 -42.67
CA ARG A 372 8.52 -2.28 -42.27
C ARG A 372 8.27 -1.12 -41.31
N HIS A 373 7.15 -0.40 -41.49
CA HIS A 373 6.76 0.66 -40.56
C HIS A 373 6.48 0.10 -39.17
N TRP A 374 5.73 -1.00 -39.06
CA TRP A 374 5.48 -1.65 -37.77
C TRP A 374 6.75 -2.21 -37.11
N GLU A 375 7.72 -2.63 -37.90
CA GLU A 375 8.99 -3.15 -37.39
C GLU A 375 9.93 -2.04 -36.86
N THR A 376 9.81 -0.83 -37.38
CA THR A 376 10.79 0.25 -37.16
C THR A 376 10.24 1.43 -36.36
N VAL A 377 8.94 1.68 -36.42
CA VAL A 377 8.27 2.86 -35.84
C VAL A 377 7.22 2.42 -34.82
N ARG A 378 7.26 2.99 -33.62
CA ARG A 378 6.29 2.64 -32.57
C ARG A 378 5.00 3.42 -32.78
N CYS A 379 3.87 2.88 -32.34
CA CYS A 379 2.58 3.57 -32.43
C CYS A 379 2.64 4.98 -31.81
N VAL A 380 3.24 5.09 -30.62
CA VAL A 380 3.39 6.39 -29.91
C VAL A 380 4.27 7.39 -30.66
N ASP A 381 5.11 6.95 -31.59
CA ASP A 381 5.96 7.85 -32.38
C ASP A 381 5.16 8.63 -33.42
N CYS A 382 3.95 8.17 -33.80
CA CYS A 382 2.99 8.89 -34.65
C CYS A 382 1.78 9.44 -33.86
N HIS A 383 1.41 8.76 -32.76
CA HIS A 383 0.17 8.98 -32.02
C HIS A 383 0.30 9.78 -30.71
N SER A 384 1.47 10.31 -30.37
CA SER A 384 1.65 11.16 -29.17
C SER A 384 2.10 12.57 -29.52
N SER A 385 1.86 13.53 -28.64
CA SER A 385 2.30 14.93 -28.82
C SER A 385 3.82 15.06 -28.98
N TYR A 386 4.24 16.01 -29.84
CA TYR A 386 5.65 16.31 -30.18
C TYR A 386 6.13 17.63 -29.60
N ASP A 387 5.21 18.50 -29.19
CA ASP A 387 5.59 19.76 -28.58
C ASP A 387 6.29 19.45 -27.24
N PRO A 388 7.42 20.13 -26.93
CA PRO A 388 7.99 20.08 -25.61
C PRO A 388 6.89 20.33 -24.57
N PRO A 389 6.73 19.43 -23.58
CA PRO A 389 7.77 18.56 -23.02
C PRO A 389 7.85 17.12 -23.56
N ASN A 390 7.34 16.79 -24.76
CA ASN A 390 7.38 15.45 -25.37
C ASN A 390 6.62 14.39 -24.56
N LEU A 391 5.30 14.53 -24.58
CA LEU A 391 4.35 13.80 -23.74
C LEU A 391 3.93 12.45 -24.36
N SER A 392 4.66 11.37 -24.04
CA SER A 392 4.43 10.01 -24.58
C SER A 392 3.13 9.33 -24.12
N HIS A 393 2.57 9.71 -22.97
CA HIS A 393 1.26 9.26 -22.46
C HIS A 393 0.10 10.14 -22.94
N ASN A 394 0.40 11.29 -23.56
CA ASN A 394 -0.60 12.10 -24.25
C ASN A 394 -0.87 11.54 -25.66
N ILE A 395 -1.67 10.47 -25.72
CA ILE A 395 -2.14 9.89 -26.98
C ILE A 395 -3.18 10.80 -27.64
N LEU A 396 -2.90 11.23 -28.86
CA LEU A 396 -3.70 12.17 -29.61
C LEU A 396 -4.89 11.49 -30.31
N PRO A 397 -5.99 12.22 -30.58
CA PRO A 397 -7.06 11.74 -31.44
C PRO A 397 -6.59 11.62 -32.90
N ARG A 398 -7.31 10.82 -33.71
CA ARG A 398 -6.91 10.44 -35.08
C ARG A 398 -6.58 11.62 -36.01
N GLU A 399 -7.26 12.75 -35.82
CA GLU A 399 -7.11 13.97 -36.62
C GLU A 399 -5.83 14.74 -36.29
N ALA A 400 -5.27 14.56 -35.08
CA ALA A 400 -4.07 15.23 -34.61
C ALA A 400 -2.82 14.35 -34.70
N THR A 401 -2.92 13.16 -35.29
CA THR A 401 -1.78 12.24 -35.50
C THR A 401 -0.92 12.68 -36.68
N VAL A 402 0.38 12.36 -36.63
CA VAL A 402 1.31 12.65 -37.74
C VAL A 402 0.99 11.73 -38.92
N LYS A 403 0.69 12.34 -40.06
CA LYS A 403 0.36 11.64 -41.32
C LYS A 403 1.23 12.05 -42.50
N LYS A 404 1.94 13.17 -42.39
CA LYS A 404 2.78 13.66 -43.49
C LYS A 404 4.13 12.96 -43.45
N CYS A 405 4.48 12.30 -44.54
CA CYS A 405 5.75 11.56 -44.65
C CYS A 405 6.98 12.48 -44.43
N GLU A 406 6.90 13.74 -44.86
CA GLU A 406 7.96 14.75 -44.71
C GLU A 406 8.30 15.09 -43.26
N GLU A 407 7.33 14.98 -42.34
CA GLU A 407 7.56 15.24 -40.91
C GLU A 407 8.50 14.19 -40.28
N CYS A 408 8.58 12.98 -40.89
CA CYS A 408 9.44 11.88 -40.44
C CYS A 408 10.65 11.63 -41.35
N HIS A 409 10.53 11.85 -42.66
CA HIS A 409 11.56 11.51 -43.65
C HIS A 409 12.37 12.71 -44.17
N SER A 410 12.15 13.93 -43.66
CA SER A 410 13.00 15.09 -43.96
C SER A 410 14.33 15.08 -43.20
N LYS A 411 15.30 15.89 -43.63
CA LYS A 411 16.65 15.97 -43.06
C LYS A 411 16.67 16.43 -41.59
N ASN A 412 15.66 17.19 -41.15
CA ASN A 412 15.48 17.68 -39.79
C ASN A 412 14.14 17.18 -39.20
N SER A 413 13.89 15.88 -39.31
CA SER A 413 12.59 15.29 -38.99
C SER A 413 12.38 14.95 -37.51
N ILE A 414 11.13 14.66 -37.17
CA ILE A 414 10.71 14.10 -35.88
C ILE A 414 11.46 12.78 -35.57
N LEU A 415 11.74 11.99 -36.60
CA LEU A 415 12.49 10.73 -36.51
C LEU A 415 13.87 10.96 -35.86
N MET A 416 14.59 11.98 -36.32
CA MET A 416 15.90 12.37 -35.78
C MET A 416 15.82 12.77 -34.30
N THR A 417 14.70 13.35 -33.84
CA THR A 417 14.56 13.80 -32.45
C THR A 417 14.18 12.66 -31.49
N LYS A 418 13.27 11.74 -31.90
CA LYS A 418 12.78 10.65 -31.03
C LYS A 418 13.62 9.37 -31.12
N LEU A 419 14.06 8.92 -32.31
CA LEU A 419 14.86 7.70 -32.43
C LEU A 419 16.22 7.84 -31.73
N PHE A 420 16.87 9.00 -31.87
CA PHE A 420 18.16 9.27 -31.23
C PHE A 420 18.06 9.21 -29.71
N LYS A 421 16.95 9.68 -29.13
CA LYS A 421 16.70 9.57 -27.69
C LYS A 421 16.54 8.12 -27.23
N HIS A 422 15.83 7.30 -28.02
CA HIS A 422 15.65 5.87 -27.74
C HIS A 422 16.95 5.07 -27.92
N GLU A 423 17.69 5.30 -29.00
CA GLU A 423 19.00 4.69 -29.24
C GLU A 423 20.02 5.08 -28.17
N LYS A 424 20.04 6.35 -27.75
CA LYS A 424 20.88 6.82 -26.64
C LYS A 424 20.53 6.14 -25.32
N ALA A 425 19.24 5.95 -25.02
CA ALA A 425 18.81 5.21 -23.83
C ALA A 425 19.26 3.74 -23.88
N ARG A 426 19.06 3.07 -25.01
CA ARG A 426 19.45 1.66 -25.22
C ARG A 426 20.97 1.45 -25.19
N SER A 427 21.73 2.37 -25.77
CA SER A 427 23.19 2.35 -25.77
C SER A 427 23.77 2.51 -24.36
N ARG A 428 23.19 3.41 -23.54
CA ARG A 428 23.55 3.57 -22.12
C ARG A 428 23.24 2.34 -21.28
N GLU A 429 22.14 1.65 -21.57
CA GLU A 429 21.74 0.42 -20.88
C GLU A 429 22.68 -0.76 -21.22
N LYS A 430 23.16 -0.83 -22.47
CA LYS A 430 24.04 -1.89 -22.96
C LYS A 430 25.52 -1.71 -22.60
N TYR A 431 26.04 -0.47 -22.60
CA TYR A 431 27.47 -0.20 -22.46
C TYR A 431 27.85 0.65 -21.23
N GLY A 432 26.89 1.13 -20.44
CA GLY A 432 27.13 2.05 -19.32
C GLY A 432 27.30 3.50 -19.78
N PHE A 433 27.32 4.46 -18.84
CA PHE A 433 27.23 5.90 -19.15
C PHE A 433 28.37 6.43 -20.04
N ILE A 434 29.62 6.00 -19.77
CA ILE A 434 30.82 6.49 -20.45
C ILE A 434 30.91 5.91 -21.87
N ASN A 435 30.81 4.58 -22.00
CA ASN A 435 30.88 3.92 -23.31
C ASN A 435 29.62 4.18 -24.15
N GLY A 436 28.45 4.30 -23.54
CA GLY A 436 27.20 4.61 -24.25
C GLY A 436 27.12 6.04 -24.80
N THR A 437 28.02 6.94 -24.39
CA THR A 437 28.13 8.31 -24.94
C THR A 437 29.21 8.40 -26.02
N ILE A 438 30.25 7.57 -25.96
CA ILE A 438 31.35 7.53 -26.95
C ILE A 438 31.02 6.58 -28.12
N LEU A 439 30.30 5.48 -27.86
CA LEU A 439 29.94 4.46 -28.86
C LEU A 439 28.49 4.58 -29.35
N SER A 440 27.73 5.62 -28.97
CA SER A 440 26.37 5.80 -29.48
C SER A 440 26.38 6.02 -30.99
N ASP A 441 25.60 5.23 -31.73
CA ASP A 441 25.35 5.38 -33.18
C ASP A 441 24.65 6.71 -33.55
N ALA A 442 24.36 7.53 -32.54
CA ALA A 442 23.68 8.81 -32.59
C ALA A 442 24.45 9.97 -33.26
N TYR A 443 25.52 9.71 -34.04
CA TYR A 443 26.24 10.79 -34.73
C TYR A 443 26.12 10.76 -36.26
N VAL A 444 25.77 9.65 -36.93
CA VAL A 444 25.61 9.72 -38.40
C VAL A 444 24.60 8.71 -38.95
N ILE A 445 23.34 9.12 -39.06
CA ILE A 445 22.40 8.47 -39.99
C ILE A 445 22.54 9.20 -41.32
N GLY A 446 23.39 8.66 -42.18
CA GLY A 446 23.72 9.22 -43.50
C GLY A 446 25.04 8.74 -44.11
N THR A 447 25.93 8.13 -43.30
CA THR A 447 27.17 7.52 -43.79
C THR A 447 27.30 6.12 -43.21
N THR A 448 27.70 5.14 -44.02
CA THR A 448 28.07 3.80 -43.57
C THR A 448 29.24 3.89 -42.59
N ARG A 449 28.97 3.75 -41.29
CA ARG A 449 29.99 3.69 -40.24
C ARG A 449 30.84 2.44 -40.42
N ASN A 450 32.14 2.59 -40.68
CA ASN A 450 33.07 1.47 -40.70
C ASN A 450 33.76 1.38 -39.34
N VAL A 451 33.33 0.40 -38.54
CA VAL A 451 33.81 0.18 -37.16
C VAL A 451 35.35 0.01 -37.09
N TYR A 452 35.97 -0.50 -38.15
CA TYR A 452 37.42 -0.63 -38.21
C TYR A 452 38.12 0.73 -38.29
N LEU A 453 37.58 1.69 -39.03
CA LEU A 453 38.17 3.03 -39.14
C LEU A 453 38.03 3.81 -37.83
N ASP A 454 36.93 3.66 -37.11
CA ASP A 454 36.75 4.27 -35.79
C ASP A 454 37.76 3.71 -34.79
N PHE A 455 37.92 2.39 -34.76
CA PHE A 455 38.89 1.74 -33.90
C PHE A 455 40.32 2.18 -34.22
N ILE A 456 40.68 2.20 -35.51
CA ILE A 456 41.98 2.70 -35.98
C ILE A 456 42.19 4.15 -35.55
N SER A 457 41.17 5.01 -35.66
CA SER A 457 41.25 6.42 -35.28
C SER A 457 41.49 6.60 -33.78
N VAL A 458 40.83 5.80 -32.93
CA VAL A 458 41.06 5.81 -31.48
C VAL A 458 42.45 5.31 -31.13
N VAL A 459 42.94 4.27 -31.81
CA VAL A 459 44.31 3.76 -31.62
C VAL A 459 45.35 4.81 -32.00
N ILE A 460 45.19 5.47 -33.16
CA ILE A 460 46.07 6.56 -33.60
C ILE A 460 46.06 7.70 -32.58
N PHE A 461 44.89 8.11 -32.11
CA PHE A 461 44.77 9.17 -31.11
C PHE A 461 45.48 8.80 -29.79
N GLY A 462 45.35 7.55 -29.34
CA GLY A 462 46.08 7.02 -28.19
C GLY A 462 47.60 7.07 -28.37
N ILE A 463 48.09 6.65 -29.54
CA ILE A 463 49.52 6.70 -29.88
C ILE A 463 50.05 8.14 -29.85
N VAL A 464 49.29 9.10 -30.40
CA VAL A 464 49.67 10.51 -30.39
C VAL A 464 49.79 11.05 -28.96
N ILE A 465 48.83 10.72 -28.08
CA ILE A 465 48.89 11.13 -26.67
C ILE A 465 50.12 10.53 -25.98
N VAL A 466 50.39 9.23 -26.17
CA VAL A 466 51.57 8.58 -25.59
C VAL A 466 52.85 9.23 -26.09
N PHE A 467 52.93 9.53 -27.38
CA PHE A 467 54.09 10.20 -27.96
C PHE A 467 54.29 11.61 -27.38
N LEU A 468 53.21 12.38 -27.22
CA LEU A 468 53.27 13.70 -26.57
C LEU A 468 53.72 13.60 -25.12
N LEU A 469 53.24 12.62 -24.36
CA LEU A 469 53.66 12.39 -22.97
C LEU A 469 55.13 12.00 -22.88
N ILE A 470 55.62 11.12 -23.76
CA ILE A 470 57.04 10.77 -23.86
C ILE A 470 57.86 12.01 -24.21
N HIS A 471 57.43 12.80 -25.17
CA HIS A 471 58.13 14.03 -25.56
C HIS A 471 58.19 15.05 -24.42
N ILE A 472 57.09 15.24 -23.68
CA ILE A 472 57.04 16.10 -22.49
C ILE A 472 57.98 15.57 -21.40
N PHE A 473 57.95 14.26 -21.16
CA PHE A 473 58.82 13.62 -20.16
C PHE A 473 60.29 13.76 -20.52
N LEU A 474 60.68 13.50 -21.77
CA LEU A 474 62.05 13.68 -22.24
C LEU A 474 62.49 15.14 -22.12
N ARG A 475 61.63 16.10 -22.46
CA ARG A 475 61.90 17.53 -22.29
C ARG A 475 62.07 17.93 -20.84
N TRP A 476 61.36 17.28 -19.92
CA TRP A 476 61.49 17.50 -18.48
C TRP A 476 62.76 16.84 -17.92
N TYR A 477 63.04 15.60 -18.30
CA TYR A 477 64.18 14.81 -17.82
C TYR A 477 65.53 15.36 -18.30
N PHE A 478 65.61 15.80 -19.56
CA PHE A 478 66.82 16.38 -20.16
C PHE A 478 66.88 17.91 -20.04
N ARG A 479 66.06 18.52 -19.17
CA ARG A 479 66.11 19.96 -18.96
C ARG A 479 67.40 20.32 -18.21
N PRO A 480 68.36 21.06 -18.81
CA PRO A 480 69.60 21.38 -18.12
C PRO A 480 69.31 22.22 -16.88
N ALA A 481 69.89 21.82 -15.74
CA ALA A 481 69.81 22.58 -14.50
C ALA A 481 70.36 23.99 -14.77
N LYS A 482 69.52 25.01 -14.59
CA LYS A 482 69.97 26.41 -14.63
C LYS A 482 70.99 26.60 -13.50
N TYR A 483 72.25 26.84 -13.85
CA TYR A 483 73.29 27.26 -12.91
C TYR A 483 72.87 28.57 -12.22
N PRO A 484 73.09 28.72 -10.90
CA PRO A 484 72.84 29.98 -10.21
C PRO A 484 73.91 31.00 -10.63
N ILE A 485 73.46 32.17 -11.09
CA ILE A 485 74.33 33.32 -11.34
C ILE A 485 74.76 33.84 -9.97
N VAL A 486 76.05 33.69 -9.66
CA VAL A 486 76.68 34.29 -8.47
C VAL A 486 77.00 35.74 -8.82
N GLU A 487 76.25 36.68 -8.25
CA GLU A 487 76.70 38.06 -8.06
C GLU A 487 77.84 38.07 -7.04
N ASN A 488 79.03 38.58 -7.41
CA ASN A 488 79.66 39.67 -6.68
C ASN A 488 81.04 40.10 -7.21
N ASN A 489 81.18 41.43 -7.22
CA ASN A 489 82.38 42.23 -6.95
C ASN A 489 83.52 42.29 -7.98
N ILE A 490 83.40 43.32 -8.82
CA ILE A 490 84.54 44.10 -9.33
C ILE A 490 85.03 45.00 -8.19
N LYS A 491 86.23 44.75 -7.68
CA LYS A 491 87.06 45.76 -7.00
C LYS A 491 88.55 45.40 -7.09
N GLU A 492 89.30 46.31 -7.71
CA GLU A 492 90.74 46.59 -7.53
C GLU A 492 91.73 45.51 -8.05
N ARG A 493 92.88 45.79 -8.68
CA ARG A 493 93.73 46.98 -8.93
C ARG A 493 94.82 46.51 -9.94
N GLU A 494 95.20 47.33 -10.92
CA GLU A 494 96.53 47.99 -11.08
C GLU A 494 97.74 47.09 -11.49
N GLU A 495 98.58 47.67 -12.36
CA GLU A 495 99.97 47.29 -12.74
C GLU A 495 100.20 46.38 -13.98
N GLN A 496 100.05 46.93 -15.18
CA GLN A 496 101.14 47.28 -16.12
C GLN A 496 100.62 47.83 -17.45
#